data_AF-A0A9D5ECH0-F1
#
_entry.id   AF-A0A9D5ECH0-F1
#
_cell.length_a   1.000
_cell.length_b   1.000
_cell.length_c   1.000
_cell.angle_alpha   90.00
_cell.angle_beta   90.00
_cell.angle_gamma   90.00
#
_symmetry.space_group_name_H-M   'P 1'
#
loop_
_entity.id
_entity.type
_entity.pdbx_description
1 polymer ?
#
loop_
_entity_poly.entity_id
_entity_poly.type
_entity_poly.pdbx_seq_one_letter_code
_entity_poly.pdbx_strand_id
1 'polypeptide(L)'
;MGQGRRGARADGLRRVLGAVPAVRVRRLPPRGLAEPARVPLCRPALGGAGAGLRAGRRGAGWEGHTVQENDLLESIRAGFATACPHVLIGPGDDCAAVRAPGPWGGAGAVELITTDQVIGGRHVDEQAAVELIARKAVARSVSDIAAMAGTPRWCVAAGALPAGMPQERAVALCAAIARWGERFGCPVVGGDIAAVPAGSAMVLTATVGGWAHPTRGPVRRDGARVGDGVWVSGRIGASLVSGRHMTFEPRVGTAAWLAEALGARLRAMIDVSDGLGIDAARVGRASGVRVRVELDRVPMNPEVGPGRAARLAACGDGEDYELLFTAAGDAALPAADPQGVPITRIGAVEGLDDVTRAGAVIVLEGGVEIDASGLGWEHGRG
;
A
#
# COMPACT_ATOMS: atom_id res chain seq x y z
N MET A 1 32.00 25.33 60.93
CA MET A 1 31.51 24.89 62.25
C MET A 1 30.38 25.84 62.65
N GLY A 2 29.14 25.50 62.99
CA GLY A 2 28.32 24.27 62.94
C GLY A 2 26.90 24.68 62.49
N GLN A 3 26.16 23.83 61.76
CA GLN A 3 25.07 22.97 62.26
C GLN A 3 24.03 23.71 63.16
N GLY A 4 22.70 23.64 63.00
CA GLY A 4 21.82 22.95 62.06
C GLY A 4 20.36 22.91 62.58
N ARG A 5 19.39 23.00 61.66
CA ARG A 5 18.11 22.24 61.53
C ARG A 5 16.89 22.40 62.49
N ARG A 6 15.71 22.39 61.80
CA ARG A 6 14.30 21.98 62.14
C ARG A 6 13.42 23.05 62.82
N GLY A 7 12.13 23.24 62.51
CA GLY A 7 11.14 22.65 61.59
C GLY A 7 9.84 23.50 61.72
N ALA A 8 9.08 23.78 60.65
CA ALA A 8 7.90 23.05 60.17
C ALA A 8 6.56 23.79 60.43
N ARG A 9 5.88 24.10 59.30
CA ARG A 9 4.43 24.16 59.01
C ARG A 9 3.52 25.15 59.80
N ALA A 10 2.80 26.00 59.07
CA ALA A 10 1.42 25.75 58.58
C ALA A 10 0.67 27.07 58.32
N ASP A 11 -0.06 27.08 57.20
CA ASP A 11 -1.37 27.70 56.97
C ASP A 11 -1.64 29.18 57.31
N GLY A 12 -2.15 29.88 56.30
CA GLY A 12 -3.24 30.82 56.53
C GLY A 12 -3.15 32.17 55.86
N LEU A 13 -3.15 32.23 54.52
CA LEU A 13 -3.58 33.46 53.83
C LEU A 13 -4.98 33.25 53.22
N ARG A 14 -6.00 33.55 54.03
CA ARG A 14 -7.37 33.74 53.57
C ARG A 14 -7.61 35.23 53.29
N ARG A 15 -8.10 35.48 52.08
CA ARG A 15 -9.07 36.52 51.66
C ARG A 15 -8.60 37.97 51.65
N VAL A 16 -8.55 38.56 50.44
CA VAL A 16 -9.54 39.56 49.97
C VAL A 16 -9.62 39.47 48.44
N LEU A 17 -10.68 38.89 47.88
CA LEU A 17 -11.29 39.28 46.59
C LEU A 17 -12.74 38.79 46.56
N GLY A 18 -13.61 39.65 46.04
CA GLY A 18 -15.06 39.62 46.16
C GLY A 18 -15.78 38.45 45.49
N ALA A 19 -17.05 38.32 45.88
CA ALA A 19 -17.97 37.26 45.51
C ALA A 19 -18.30 37.24 44.01
N VAL A 20 -18.20 36.05 43.41
CA VAL A 20 -18.78 35.71 42.10
C VAL A 20 -19.92 34.71 42.35
N PRO A 21 -21.10 34.87 41.74
CA PRO A 21 -22.24 33.98 41.98
C PRO A 21 -21.97 32.55 41.49
N ALA A 22 -22.43 31.57 42.27
CA ALA A 22 -22.22 30.15 42.03
C ALA A 22 -22.91 29.68 40.73
N VAL A 23 -22.11 29.33 39.72
CA VAL A 23 -22.57 28.56 38.56
C VAL A 23 -22.80 27.12 39.03
N ARG A 24 -24.05 26.63 38.93
CA ARG A 24 -24.36 25.20 39.14
C ARG A 24 -23.72 24.39 38.02
N VAL A 25 -22.57 23.77 38.30
CA VAL A 25 -21.97 22.75 37.45
C VAL A 25 -22.80 21.47 37.59
N ARG A 26 -23.59 21.16 36.55
CA ARG A 26 -24.22 19.84 36.41
C ARG A 26 -23.09 18.84 36.09
N ARG A 27 -22.75 17.96 37.03
CA ARG A 27 -21.80 16.86 36.77
C ARG A 27 -22.42 15.94 35.72
N LEU A 28 -21.90 15.97 34.50
CA LEU A 28 -22.11 14.90 33.53
C LEU A 28 -21.37 13.66 34.05
N PRO A 29 -21.96 12.46 33.98
CA PRO A 29 -21.25 11.23 34.32
C PRO A 29 -20.02 11.07 33.41
N PRO A 30 -18.95 10.39 33.88
CA PRO A 30 -17.76 10.19 33.08
C PRO A 30 -18.17 9.50 31.77
N ARG A 31 -18.01 10.20 30.64
CA ARG A 31 -18.06 9.56 29.33
C ARG A 31 -16.87 8.61 29.30
N GLY A 32 -17.15 7.32 29.44
CA GLY A 32 -16.19 6.28 29.15
C GLY A 32 -15.59 6.57 27.78
N LEU A 33 -14.26 6.57 27.71
CA LEU A 33 -13.53 6.57 26.45
C LEU A 33 -14.10 5.40 25.64
N ALA A 34 -14.85 5.71 24.59
CA ALA A 34 -15.25 4.70 23.64
C ALA A 34 -13.96 4.13 23.06
N GLU A 35 -13.79 2.80 23.14
CA GLU A 35 -12.70 2.11 22.47
C GLU A 35 -12.66 2.54 21.00
N PRO A 36 -11.47 2.75 20.41
CA PRO A 36 -11.36 3.03 18.99
C PRO A 36 -12.05 1.91 18.22
N ALA A 37 -12.94 2.29 17.30
CA ALA A 37 -13.67 1.36 16.45
C ALA A 37 -12.67 0.43 15.74
N ARG A 38 -12.69 -0.84 16.13
CA ARG A 38 -11.93 -1.88 15.43
C ARG A 38 -12.50 -1.99 14.02
N VAL A 39 -11.70 -1.62 13.02
CA VAL A 39 -11.97 -2.02 11.64
C VAL A 39 -11.95 -3.55 11.61
N PRO A 40 -13.05 -4.25 11.27
CA PRO A 40 -13.04 -5.69 11.23
C PRO A 40 -12.19 -6.13 10.04
N LEU A 41 -10.98 -6.62 10.31
CA LEU A 41 -10.34 -7.57 9.42
C LEU A 41 -11.26 -8.80 9.37
N CYS A 42 -11.78 -9.13 8.19
CA CYS A 42 -12.55 -10.35 7.97
C CYS A 42 -11.67 -11.55 8.34
N ARG A 43 -11.88 -12.11 9.54
CA ARG A 43 -11.38 -13.43 9.91
C ARG A 43 -12.35 -14.47 9.36
N PRO A 44 -11.89 -15.49 8.63
CA PRO A 44 -12.78 -16.55 8.18
C PRO A 44 -13.32 -17.30 9.41
N ALA A 45 -14.63 -17.32 9.57
CA ALA A 45 -15.29 -18.22 10.50
C ALA A 45 -15.18 -19.65 9.95
N LEU A 46 -14.29 -20.45 10.52
CA LEU A 46 -14.36 -21.90 10.40
C LEU A 46 -15.47 -22.38 11.34
N GLY A 47 -16.66 -22.62 10.81
CA GLY A 47 -17.81 -23.12 11.57
C GLY A 47 -19.06 -23.21 10.72
N GLY A 48 -19.49 -24.44 10.42
CA GLY A 48 -20.42 -24.73 9.34
C GLY A 48 -21.90 -24.44 9.62
N ALA A 49 -22.62 -24.15 8.54
CA ALA A 49 -23.99 -24.60 8.30
C ALA A 49 -24.24 -24.52 6.78
N GLY A 50 -24.68 -25.63 6.20
CA GLY A 50 -24.64 -25.86 4.76
C GLY A 50 -25.57 -25.00 3.92
N ALA A 51 -25.02 -24.43 2.85
CA ALA A 51 -25.71 -24.28 1.58
C ALA A 51 -24.91 -25.13 0.58
N GLY A 52 -25.47 -26.28 0.20
CA GLY A 52 -24.82 -27.19 -0.73
C GLY A 52 -24.53 -26.50 -2.04
N LEU A 53 -23.24 -26.30 -2.33
CA LEU A 53 -22.73 -26.22 -3.69
C LEU A 53 -23.22 -27.48 -4.40
N ARG A 54 -24.29 -27.37 -5.18
CA ARG A 54 -24.55 -28.34 -6.23
C ARG A 54 -23.33 -28.26 -7.13
N ALA A 55 -22.53 -29.32 -7.09
CA ALA A 55 -21.41 -29.52 -7.99
C ALA A 55 -21.91 -29.27 -9.42
N GLY A 56 -21.59 -28.07 -9.93
CA GLY A 56 -21.62 -27.79 -11.35
C GLY A 56 -20.77 -28.87 -12.02
N ARG A 57 -21.33 -29.45 -13.08
CA ARG A 57 -20.81 -30.60 -13.84
C ARG A 57 -19.29 -30.74 -13.73
N ARG A 58 -18.84 -31.91 -13.24
CA ARG A 58 -17.45 -32.35 -13.37
C ARG A 58 -17.04 -32.26 -14.84
N GLY A 59 -15.90 -31.60 -15.08
CA GLY A 59 -15.04 -31.66 -16.26
C GLY A 59 -15.69 -31.99 -17.59
N ALA A 60 -15.98 -30.96 -18.39
CA ALA A 60 -15.75 -31.09 -19.82
C ALA A 60 -14.23 -31.03 -20.04
N GLY A 61 -13.68 -32.04 -20.72
CA GLY A 61 -12.24 -32.20 -20.92
C GLY A 61 -11.67 -31.08 -21.78
N TRP A 62 -10.70 -30.36 -21.23
CA TRP A 62 -9.93 -29.34 -21.94
C TRP A 62 -8.57 -29.89 -22.43
N GLU A 63 -8.30 -31.18 -22.23
CA GLU A 63 -7.04 -31.82 -22.65
C GLU A 63 -6.76 -31.56 -24.13
N GLY A 64 -5.75 -30.71 -24.40
CA GLY A 64 -5.30 -30.37 -25.75
C GLY A 64 -5.91 -29.10 -26.36
N HIS A 65 -6.68 -28.31 -25.61
CA HIS A 65 -7.28 -27.06 -26.10
C HIS A 65 -6.42 -25.82 -25.78
N THR A 66 -6.18 -24.98 -26.79
CA THR A 66 -5.52 -23.67 -26.67
C THR A 66 -6.51 -22.54 -26.39
N VAL A 67 -6.03 -21.37 -25.95
CA VAL A 67 -6.90 -20.23 -25.58
C VAL A 67 -7.90 -19.87 -26.69
N GLN A 68 -9.19 -19.93 -26.36
CA GLN A 68 -10.29 -19.33 -27.12
C GLN A 68 -11.08 -18.36 -26.24
N GLU A 69 -11.30 -17.15 -26.74
CA GLU A 69 -11.90 -16.03 -26.00
C GLU A 69 -13.30 -16.35 -25.45
N ASN A 70 -14.22 -16.81 -26.32
CA ASN A 70 -15.60 -17.09 -25.92
C ASN A 70 -15.70 -18.18 -24.84
N ASP A 71 -14.92 -19.26 -24.97
CA ASP A 71 -14.86 -20.36 -24.00
C ASP A 71 -14.35 -19.90 -22.62
N LEU A 72 -13.42 -18.96 -22.62
CA LEU A 72 -12.86 -18.37 -21.42
C LEU A 72 -13.86 -17.43 -20.75
N LEU A 73 -14.55 -16.59 -21.50
CA LEU A 73 -15.60 -15.70 -20.99
C LEU A 73 -16.75 -16.48 -20.34
N GLU A 74 -17.21 -17.58 -20.95
CA GLU A 74 -18.25 -18.45 -20.37
C GLU A 74 -17.80 -19.07 -19.04
N SER A 75 -16.55 -19.56 -18.99
CA SER A 75 -15.97 -20.16 -17.78
C SER A 75 -15.79 -19.15 -16.64
N ILE A 76 -15.40 -17.91 -16.98
CA ILE A 76 -15.19 -16.82 -16.04
C ILE A 76 -16.51 -16.37 -15.39
N ARG A 77 -17.56 -16.19 -16.21
CA ARG A 77 -18.90 -15.75 -15.74
C ARG A 77 -19.49 -16.70 -14.70
N ALA A 78 -19.23 -18.00 -14.82
CA ALA A 78 -19.71 -19.00 -13.86
C ALA A 78 -18.97 -18.97 -12.51
N GLY A 79 -17.74 -18.42 -12.46
CA GLY A 79 -16.87 -18.44 -11.28
C GLY A 79 -16.91 -17.21 -10.39
N PHE A 80 -17.45 -16.08 -10.87
CA PHE A 80 -17.46 -14.80 -10.15
C PHE A 80 -18.76 -14.60 -9.37
N ALA A 81 -18.83 -15.14 -8.15
CA ALA A 81 -19.94 -14.89 -7.23
C ALA A 81 -19.68 -13.64 -6.38
N THR A 82 -20.36 -12.53 -6.68
CA THR A 82 -20.15 -11.24 -5.98
C THR A 82 -20.64 -11.24 -4.53
N ALA A 83 -19.73 -11.26 -3.57
CA ALA A 83 -20.01 -11.09 -2.14
C ALA A 83 -19.62 -9.69 -1.59
N CYS A 84 -19.53 -8.67 -2.45
CA CYS A 84 -19.06 -7.34 -2.05
C CYS A 84 -20.20 -6.29 -2.05
N PRO A 85 -20.55 -5.68 -0.90
CA PRO A 85 -21.76 -4.82 -0.75
C PRO A 85 -21.85 -3.58 -1.66
N HIS A 86 -20.74 -3.17 -2.25
CA HIS A 86 -20.61 -1.99 -3.10
C HIS A 86 -20.56 -2.31 -4.59
N VAL A 87 -20.54 -3.58 -4.98
CA VAL A 87 -20.68 -4.00 -6.38
C VAL A 87 -22.16 -4.27 -6.62
N LEU A 88 -22.79 -3.47 -7.47
CA LEU A 88 -24.22 -3.57 -7.80
C LEU A 88 -24.44 -4.47 -9.01
N ILE A 89 -23.57 -4.35 -10.00
CA ILE A 89 -23.50 -5.19 -11.19
C ILE A 89 -22.03 -5.63 -11.32
N GLY A 90 -21.78 -6.93 -11.26
CA GLY A 90 -20.46 -7.54 -11.44
C GLY A 90 -20.22 -8.02 -12.88
N PRO A 91 -19.20 -8.87 -13.10
CA PRO A 91 -18.89 -9.37 -14.44
C PRO A 91 -20.03 -10.21 -15.02
N GLY A 92 -20.34 -10.02 -16.30
CA GLY A 92 -21.37 -10.78 -17.02
C GLY A 92 -22.47 -9.93 -17.69
N ASP A 93 -22.52 -8.65 -17.37
CA ASP A 93 -23.32 -7.63 -18.06
C ASP A 93 -22.41 -6.73 -18.95
N ASP A 94 -22.99 -5.79 -19.70
CA ASP A 94 -22.24 -4.89 -20.61
C ASP A 94 -21.33 -3.91 -19.87
N CYS A 95 -21.66 -3.58 -18.61
CA CYS A 95 -20.83 -2.74 -17.76
C CYS A 95 -21.00 -3.09 -16.27
N ALA A 96 -19.92 -2.86 -15.50
CA ALA A 96 -19.97 -2.93 -14.05
C ALA A 96 -20.69 -1.68 -13.50
N ALA A 97 -21.47 -1.87 -12.43
CA ALA A 97 -22.02 -0.77 -11.66
C ALA A 97 -21.52 -0.89 -10.22
N VAL A 98 -20.78 0.13 -9.78
CA VAL A 98 -20.27 0.23 -8.42
C VAL A 98 -20.94 1.38 -7.68
N ARG A 99 -21.25 1.16 -6.42
CA ARG A 99 -21.87 2.18 -5.58
C ARG A 99 -20.83 3.24 -5.24
N ALA A 100 -20.98 4.43 -5.81
CA ALA A 100 -20.28 5.63 -5.36
C ALA A 100 -20.64 5.93 -3.89
N PRO A 101 -19.73 6.52 -3.11
CA PRO A 101 -20.05 6.94 -1.75
C PRO A 101 -21.25 7.90 -1.76
N GLY A 102 -22.30 7.54 -1.02
CA GLY A 102 -23.45 8.42 -0.82
C GLY A 102 -23.09 9.61 0.08
N PRO A 103 -23.99 10.59 0.26
CA PRO A 103 -23.78 11.74 1.17
C PRO A 103 -23.54 11.32 2.65
N TRP A 104 -23.81 10.07 3.00
CA TRP A 104 -23.53 9.45 4.29
C TRP A 104 -22.09 8.93 4.46
N GLY A 105 -21.28 8.95 3.39
CA GLY A 105 -19.82 8.82 3.43
C GLY A 105 -19.10 10.11 3.82
N GLY A 106 -19.87 11.15 4.18
CA GLY A 106 -19.39 12.51 4.39
C GLY A 106 -19.31 13.28 3.07
N ALA A 107 -19.63 14.57 3.11
CA ALA A 107 -19.30 15.46 2.01
C ALA A 107 -17.76 15.42 1.79
N GLY A 108 -17.31 14.99 0.60
CA GLY A 108 -15.88 15.01 0.23
C GLY A 108 -15.16 13.66 0.09
N ALA A 109 -15.87 12.53 -0.03
CA ALA A 109 -15.23 11.26 -0.38
C ALA A 109 -14.56 11.33 -1.78
N VAL A 110 -13.25 11.08 -1.84
CA VAL A 110 -12.44 11.13 -3.08
C VAL A 110 -12.18 9.71 -3.56
N GLU A 111 -12.59 9.41 -4.79
CA GLU A 111 -12.24 8.17 -5.49
C GLU A 111 -10.77 8.24 -5.95
N LEU A 112 -10.04 7.16 -5.72
CA LEU A 112 -8.69 6.91 -6.20
C LEU A 112 -8.77 5.85 -7.28
N ILE A 113 -8.04 6.04 -8.38
CA ILE A 113 -8.00 5.09 -9.49
C ILE A 113 -6.55 4.98 -9.94
N THR A 114 -6.05 3.76 -10.10
CA THR A 114 -4.74 3.48 -10.67
C THR A 114 -4.80 2.27 -11.61
N THR A 115 -3.78 2.11 -12.44
CA THR A 115 -3.64 0.97 -13.33
C THR A 115 -2.19 0.54 -13.46
N ASP A 116 -1.93 -0.75 -13.33
CA ASP A 116 -0.63 -1.36 -13.57
C ASP A 116 -0.70 -2.52 -14.53
N GLN A 117 0.44 -2.79 -15.16
CA GLN A 117 0.63 -3.95 -16.00
C GLN A 117 1.60 -4.94 -15.37
N VAL A 118 1.33 -6.23 -15.56
CA VAL A 118 2.29 -7.32 -15.40
C VAL A 118 2.53 -7.90 -16.79
N ILE A 119 3.79 -7.92 -17.22
CA ILE A 119 4.20 -8.30 -18.57
C ILE A 119 5.17 -9.46 -18.40
N GLY A 120 4.89 -10.57 -19.08
CA GLY A 120 5.75 -11.74 -19.10
C GLY A 120 7.13 -11.42 -19.68
N GLY A 121 8.17 -11.99 -19.05
CA GLY A 121 9.57 -11.70 -19.39
C GLY A 121 10.09 -10.34 -18.91
N ARG A 122 9.23 -9.50 -18.31
CA ARG A 122 9.62 -8.20 -17.73
C ARG A 122 9.34 -8.12 -16.24
N HIS A 123 8.09 -8.33 -15.85
CA HIS A 123 7.65 -8.27 -14.45
C HIS A 123 7.56 -9.66 -13.83
N VAL A 124 7.43 -10.71 -14.64
CA VAL A 124 7.25 -12.06 -14.15
C VAL A 124 7.80 -13.06 -15.17
N ASP A 125 8.36 -14.17 -14.66
CA ASP A 125 8.56 -15.36 -15.47
C ASP A 125 7.19 -15.97 -15.78
N GLU A 126 6.85 -16.10 -17.06
CA GLU A 126 5.58 -16.69 -17.47
C GLU A 126 5.43 -18.15 -17.07
N GLN A 127 6.50 -18.84 -16.67
CA GLN A 127 6.46 -20.20 -16.14
C GLN A 127 6.18 -20.25 -14.62
N ALA A 128 6.12 -19.10 -13.96
CA ALA A 128 5.80 -19.04 -12.54
C ALA A 128 4.40 -19.62 -12.24
N ALA A 129 4.21 -19.99 -10.97
CA ALA A 129 2.93 -20.49 -10.48
C ALA A 129 1.82 -19.45 -10.74
N VAL A 130 0.69 -19.92 -11.28
CA VAL A 130 -0.48 -19.08 -11.63
C VAL A 130 -0.93 -18.20 -10.46
N GLU A 131 -0.92 -18.75 -9.24
CA GLU A 131 -1.27 -18.00 -8.03
C GLU A 131 -0.37 -16.80 -7.76
N LEU A 132 0.93 -16.93 -8.03
CA LEU A 132 1.89 -15.85 -7.83
C LEU A 132 1.72 -14.77 -8.90
N ILE A 133 1.54 -15.17 -10.16
CA ILE A 133 1.27 -14.25 -11.27
C ILE A 133 0.00 -13.44 -10.98
N ALA A 134 -1.09 -14.14 -10.63
CA ALA A 134 -2.38 -13.52 -10.30
C ALA A 134 -2.30 -12.59 -9.09
N ARG A 135 -1.60 -13.01 -8.02
CA ARG A 135 -1.36 -12.17 -6.85
C ARG A 135 -0.68 -10.88 -7.25
N LYS A 136 0.45 -10.97 -7.97
CA LYS A 136 1.24 -9.80 -8.37
C LYS A 136 0.44 -8.88 -9.28
N ALA A 137 -0.34 -9.43 -10.22
CA ALA A 137 -1.18 -8.65 -11.13
C ALA A 137 -2.13 -7.69 -10.40
N VAL A 138 -2.73 -8.11 -9.28
CA VAL A 138 -3.62 -7.26 -8.48
C VAL A 138 -2.85 -6.44 -7.45
N ALA A 139 -1.86 -7.04 -6.77
CA ALA A 139 -1.19 -6.44 -5.63
C ALA A 139 -0.46 -5.13 -5.97
N ARG A 140 0.08 -5.01 -7.19
CA ARG A 140 0.76 -3.78 -7.66
C ARG A 140 -0.15 -2.56 -7.56
N SER A 141 -1.30 -2.60 -8.22
CA SER A 141 -2.24 -1.48 -8.19
C SER A 141 -2.88 -1.26 -6.81
N VAL A 142 -2.96 -2.29 -5.97
CA VAL A 142 -3.36 -2.11 -4.57
C VAL A 142 -2.28 -1.36 -3.77
N SER A 143 -1.00 -1.55 -4.09
CA SER A 143 0.11 -0.80 -3.48
C SER A 143 0.00 0.70 -3.77
N ASP A 144 -0.32 1.09 -5.00
CA ASP A 144 -0.60 2.48 -5.37
C ASP A 144 -1.73 3.11 -4.55
N ILE A 145 -2.83 2.36 -4.37
CA ILE A 145 -3.94 2.82 -3.50
C ILE A 145 -3.44 3.00 -2.07
N ALA A 146 -2.64 2.07 -1.55
CA ALA A 146 -2.04 2.17 -0.22
C ALA A 146 -1.12 3.39 -0.10
N ALA A 147 -0.29 3.68 -1.10
CA ALA A 147 0.62 4.84 -1.15
C ALA A 147 -0.11 6.18 -1.01
N MET A 148 -1.40 6.23 -1.38
CA MET A 148 -2.27 7.39 -1.25
C MET A 148 -3.08 7.40 0.06
N ALA A 149 -2.78 6.50 1.00
CA ALA A 149 -3.58 6.20 2.20
C ALA A 149 -5.03 5.78 1.88
N GLY A 150 -5.22 5.12 0.74
CA GLY A 150 -6.51 4.66 0.28
C GLY A 150 -6.89 3.26 0.77
N THR A 151 -8.17 2.94 0.66
CA THR A 151 -8.71 1.59 0.81
C THR A 151 -9.20 1.09 -0.55
N PRO A 152 -8.67 -0.03 -1.07
CA PRO A 152 -9.11 -0.61 -2.34
C PRO A 152 -10.57 -1.09 -2.27
N ARG A 153 -11.28 -1.04 -3.40
CA ARG A 153 -12.72 -1.33 -3.47
C ARG A 153 -13.11 -2.18 -4.65
N TRP A 154 -12.62 -1.91 -5.84
CA TRP A 154 -13.01 -2.67 -7.03
C TRP A 154 -11.83 -2.80 -7.98
N CYS A 155 -11.84 -3.84 -8.80
CA CYS A 155 -10.82 -4.10 -9.79
C CYS A 155 -11.47 -4.35 -11.16
N VAL A 156 -10.92 -3.78 -12.21
CA VAL A 156 -11.17 -4.19 -13.60
C VAL A 156 -9.89 -4.85 -14.09
N ALA A 157 -9.99 -6.09 -14.59
CA ALA A 157 -8.83 -6.87 -15.00
C ALA A 157 -8.89 -7.21 -16.48
N ALA A 158 -7.86 -6.82 -17.25
CA ALA A 158 -7.72 -7.15 -18.66
C ALA A 158 -6.52 -8.06 -18.92
N GLY A 159 -6.63 -8.97 -19.89
CA GLY A 159 -5.58 -9.91 -20.24
C GLY A 159 -5.38 -10.10 -21.74
N ALA A 160 -4.15 -9.95 -22.23
CA ALA A 160 -3.73 -10.41 -23.53
C ALA A 160 -2.91 -11.69 -23.34
N LEU A 161 -3.51 -12.85 -23.68
CA LEU A 161 -2.93 -14.17 -23.42
C LEU A 161 -2.38 -14.78 -24.71
N PRO A 162 -1.15 -15.33 -24.72
CA PRO A 162 -0.60 -15.97 -25.90
C PRO A 162 -1.44 -17.19 -26.32
N ALA A 163 -1.74 -17.31 -27.61
CA ALA A 163 -2.55 -18.41 -28.15
C ALA A 163 -1.95 -19.80 -27.88
N GLY A 164 -0.66 -19.90 -27.55
CA GLY A 164 -0.02 -21.14 -27.14
C GLY A 164 -0.25 -21.53 -25.68
N MET A 165 -0.89 -20.69 -24.86
CA MET A 165 -1.20 -21.01 -23.47
C MET A 165 -2.30 -22.09 -23.38
N PRO A 166 -2.17 -23.11 -22.51
CA PRO A 166 -3.25 -24.07 -22.27
C PRO A 166 -4.49 -23.39 -21.71
N GLN A 167 -5.67 -23.75 -22.21
CA GLN A 167 -6.95 -23.17 -21.78
C GLN A 167 -7.17 -23.32 -20.26
N GLU A 168 -6.81 -24.46 -19.67
CA GLU A 168 -6.94 -24.69 -18.23
C GLU A 168 -6.08 -23.73 -17.42
N ARG A 169 -4.90 -23.38 -17.94
CA ARG A 169 -4.01 -22.40 -17.30
C ARG A 169 -4.60 -21.00 -17.37
N ALA A 170 -5.18 -20.62 -18.51
CA ALA A 170 -5.87 -19.33 -18.66
C ALA A 170 -7.07 -19.20 -17.71
N VAL A 171 -7.92 -20.24 -17.64
CA VAL A 171 -9.06 -20.29 -16.70
C VAL A 171 -8.57 -20.22 -15.25
N ALA A 172 -7.53 -20.99 -14.89
CA ALA A 172 -6.96 -20.97 -13.55
C ALA A 172 -6.40 -19.59 -13.18
N LEU A 173 -5.78 -18.89 -14.14
CA LEU A 173 -5.25 -17.54 -13.95
C LEU A 173 -6.37 -16.52 -13.69
N CYS A 174 -7.42 -16.53 -14.49
CA CYS A 174 -8.55 -15.62 -14.31
C CYS A 174 -9.26 -15.86 -12.97
N ALA A 175 -9.46 -17.13 -12.61
CA ALA A 175 -10.02 -17.50 -11.31
C ALA A 175 -9.13 -17.07 -10.14
N ALA A 176 -7.80 -17.19 -10.27
CA ALA A 176 -6.85 -16.74 -9.26
C ALA A 176 -6.86 -15.21 -9.11
N ILE A 177 -6.90 -14.45 -10.21
CA ILE A 177 -6.97 -12.98 -10.18
C ILE A 177 -8.20 -12.52 -9.40
N ALA A 178 -9.36 -13.12 -9.63
CA ALA A 178 -10.57 -12.76 -8.89
C ALA A 178 -10.48 -13.09 -7.40
N ARG A 179 -9.95 -14.26 -7.02
CA ARG A 179 -9.71 -14.60 -5.60
C ARG A 179 -8.77 -13.61 -4.93
N TRP A 180 -7.73 -13.17 -5.62
CA TRP A 180 -6.80 -12.17 -5.11
C TRP A 180 -7.43 -10.78 -4.99
N GLY A 181 -8.26 -10.39 -5.96
CA GLY A 181 -9.09 -9.19 -5.87
C GLY A 181 -9.97 -9.20 -4.61
N GLU A 182 -10.71 -10.27 -4.37
CA GLU A 182 -11.51 -10.43 -3.15
C GLU A 182 -10.66 -10.35 -1.88
N ARG A 183 -9.52 -11.05 -1.84
CA ARG A 183 -8.62 -11.06 -0.69
C ARG A 183 -8.05 -9.67 -0.39
N PHE A 184 -7.75 -8.88 -1.41
CA PHE A 184 -7.28 -7.50 -1.23
C PHE A 184 -8.42 -6.48 -1.09
N GLY A 185 -9.69 -6.91 -1.01
CA GLY A 185 -10.83 -6.02 -0.84
C GLY A 185 -11.27 -5.26 -2.10
N CYS A 186 -10.73 -5.64 -3.26
CA CYS A 186 -11.07 -5.12 -4.59
C CYS A 186 -11.49 -6.26 -5.53
N PRO A 187 -12.69 -6.85 -5.36
CA PRO A 187 -13.21 -7.86 -6.28
C PRO A 187 -13.13 -7.39 -7.74
N VAL A 188 -12.91 -8.34 -8.64
CA VAL A 188 -12.97 -8.08 -10.09
C VAL A 188 -14.42 -7.85 -10.48
N VAL A 189 -14.73 -6.65 -10.95
CA VAL A 189 -16.09 -6.22 -11.33
C VAL A 189 -16.32 -6.20 -12.84
N GLY A 190 -15.25 -6.21 -13.62
CA GLY A 190 -15.28 -6.23 -15.07
C GLY A 190 -13.90 -6.49 -15.64
N GLY A 191 -13.78 -6.53 -16.96
CA GLY A 191 -12.52 -6.88 -17.60
C GLY A 191 -12.66 -7.12 -19.09
N ASP A 192 -11.54 -7.51 -19.69
CA ASP A 192 -11.46 -7.92 -21.08
C ASP A 192 -10.40 -9.01 -21.25
N ILE A 193 -10.59 -9.95 -22.17
CA ILE A 193 -9.57 -10.94 -22.47
C ILE A 193 -9.45 -11.14 -23.97
N ALA A 194 -8.22 -11.03 -24.47
CA ALA A 194 -7.88 -11.25 -25.86
C ALA A 194 -6.81 -12.33 -26.00
N ALA A 195 -6.85 -13.08 -27.10
CA ALA A 195 -5.76 -13.95 -27.51
C ALA A 195 -4.78 -13.17 -28.40
N VAL A 196 -3.47 -13.28 -28.13
CA VAL A 196 -2.39 -12.73 -28.96
C VAL A 196 -1.59 -13.85 -29.64
N PRO A 197 -0.85 -13.57 -30.74
CA PRO A 197 -0.11 -14.62 -31.46
C PRO A 197 0.79 -15.44 -30.54
N ALA A 198 0.94 -16.73 -30.85
CA ALA A 198 1.85 -17.61 -30.12
C ALA A 198 3.29 -17.03 -30.10
N GLY A 199 3.95 -17.09 -28.95
CA GLY A 199 5.27 -16.50 -28.73
C GLY A 199 5.26 -15.02 -28.33
N SER A 200 4.10 -14.35 -28.34
CA SER A 200 3.96 -13.02 -27.70
C SER A 200 4.07 -13.16 -26.19
N ALA A 201 4.50 -12.09 -25.51
CA ALA A 201 4.45 -12.02 -24.05
C ALA A 201 3.00 -11.92 -23.58
N MET A 202 2.69 -12.57 -22.45
CA MET A 202 1.46 -12.36 -21.72
C MET A 202 1.44 -10.95 -21.12
N VAL A 203 0.31 -10.24 -21.25
CA VAL A 203 0.09 -8.94 -20.61
C VAL A 203 -1.17 -8.99 -19.77
N LEU A 204 -1.04 -8.74 -18.48
CA LEU A 204 -2.14 -8.58 -17.54
C LEU A 204 -2.19 -7.12 -17.11
N THR A 205 -3.36 -6.51 -17.14
CA THR A 205 -3.58 -5.14 -16.66
C THR A 205 -4.64 -5.18 -15.58
N ALA A 206 -4.33 -4.61 -14.41
CA ALA A 206 -5.32 -4.41 -13.35
C ALA A 206 -5.52 -2.91 -13.16
N THR A 207 -6.78 -2.49 -13.22
CA THR A 207 -7.20 -1.15 -12.82
C THR A 207 -7.93 -1.27 -11.49
N VAL A 208 -7.39 -0.65 -10.45
CA VAL A 208 -7.98 -0.72 -9.10
C VAL A 208 -8.52 0.64 -8.73
N GLY A 209 -9.77 0.66 -8.29
CA GLY A 209 -10.39 1.80 -7.65
C GLY A 209 -10.46 1.64 -6.14
N GLY A 210 -10.38 2.76 -5.44
CA GLY A 210 -10.41 2.82 -3.99
C GLY A 210 -10.91 4.16 -3.49
N TRP A 211 -11.00 4.28 -2.16
CA TRP A 211 -11.37 5.53 -1.51
C TRP A 211 -10.19 6.08 -0.74
N ALA A 212 -9.95 7.38 -0.86
CA ALA A 212 -9.04 8.06 0.02
C ALA A 212 -9.52 7.96 1.47
N HIS A 213 -8.58 8.06 2.42
CA HIS A 213 -8.90 8.06 3.84
C HIS A 213 -9.98 9.12 4.17
N PRO A 214 -11.04 8.78 4.93
CA PRO A 214 -12.22 9.65 5.08
C PRO A 214 -11.95 11.01 5.73
N THR A 215 -11.03 11.06 6.69
CA THR A 215 -10.66 12.28 7.42
C THR A 215 -9.41 12.95 6.84
N ARG A 216 -8.37 12.15 6.59
CA ARG A 216 -7.08 12.62 6.06
C ARG A 216 -7.14 12.99 4.56
N GLY A 217 -8.03 12.39 3.78
CA GLY A 217 -8.01 12.48 2.32
C GLY A 217 -6.78 11.80 1.72
N PRO A 218 -6.50 12.02 0.42
CA PRO A 218 -5.34 11.44 -0.24
C PRO A 218 -4.03 12.01 0.33
N VAL A 219 -3.05 11.13 0.55
CA VAL A 219 -1.67 11.54 0.84
C VAL A 219 -0.91 11.59 -0.47
N ARG A 220 -0.37 12.75 -0.83
CA ARG A 220 0.31 12.98 -2.11
C ARG A 220 1.83 12.93 -1.90
N ARG A 221 2.59 12.68 -2.96
CA ARG A 221 4.06 12.69 -2.92
C ARG A 221 4.71 14.09 -2.88
N ASP A 222 3.95 15.16 -3.08
CA ASP A 222 4.43 16.55 -3.19
C ASP A 222 4.28 17.37 -1.89
N GLY A 223 4.04 16.71 -0.76
CA GLY A 223 3.78 17.38 0.51
C GLY A 223 4.97 17.48 1.47
N ALA A 224 6.15 16.96 1.10
CA ALA A 224 7.31 16.90 1.98
C ALA A 224 7.86 18.31 2.28
N ARG A 225 8.37 18.51 3.50
CA ARG A 225 8.86 19.81 3.99
C ARG A 225 10.22 19.68 4.64
N VAL A 226 11.01 20.75 4.55
CA VAL A 226 12.30 20.84 5.24
C VAL A 226 12.14 20.55 6.74
N GLY A 227 12.99 19.69 7.27
CA GLY A 227 12.94 19.24 8.67
C GLY A 227 12.05 18.02 8.92
N ASP A 228 11.29 17.55 7.94
CA ASP A 228 10.55 16.29 8.06
C ASP A 228 11.53 15.11 8.26
N GLY A 229 11.11 14.10 9.02
CA GLY A 229 11.75 12.80 9.02
C GLY A 229 11.36 12.01 7.78
N VAL A 230 12.30 11.25 7.23
CA VAL A 230 12.07 10.31 6.11
C VAL A 230 12.03 8.89 6.68
N TRP A 231 10.98 8.15 6.33
CA TRP A 231 10.67 6.86 6.92
C TRP A 231 10.33 5.83 5.86
N VAL A 232 10.56 4.55 6.17
CA VAL A 232 10.15 3.44 5.33
C VAL A 232 9.46 2.36 6.16
N SER A 233 8.47 1.69 5.57
CA SER A 233 7.93 0.44 6.14
C SER A 233 8.78 -0.76 5.76
N GLY A 234 8.71 -1.81 6.57
CA GLY A 234 9.29 -3.12 6.28
C GLY A 234 10.79 -3.08 6.03
N ARG A 235 11.22 -3.76 4.95
CA ARG A 235 12.63 -3.97 4.59
C ARG A 235 12.82 -3.85 3.09
N ILE A 236 13.98 -3.37 2.67
CA ILE A 236 14.30 -3.00 1.29
C ILE A 236 15.31 -3.97 0.65
N GLY A 237 15.13 -4.20 -0.65
CA GLY A 237 16.04 -4.84 -1.57
C GLY A 237 16.00 -6.36 -1.58
N ALA A 238 16.69 -6.94 -2.55
CA ALA A 238 16.70 -8.38 -2.85
C ALA A 238 15.30 -8.94 -3.17
N SER A 239 14.35 -8.10 -3.57
CA SER A 239 12.96 -8.52 -3.79
C SER A 239 12.84 -9.49 -4.96
N LEU A 240 13.59 -9.21 -6.04
CA LEU A 240 13.66 -10.05 -7.23
C LEU A 240 14.32 -11.40 -6.95
N VAL A 241 15.55 -11.39 -6.43
CA VAL A 241 16.35 -12.61 -6.20
C VAL A 241 15.77 -13.54 -5.15
N SER A 242 15.00 -13.01 -4.18
CA SER A 242 14.34 -13.80 -3.15
C SER A 242 12.92 -14.25 -3.53
N GLY A 243 12.38 -13.77 -4.66
CA GLY A 243 10.98 -14.00 -5.05
C GLY A 243 9.95 -13.24 -4.21
N ARG A 244 10.38 -12.33 -3.31
CA ARG A 244 9.47 -11.47 -2.53
C ARG A 244 8.60 -10.59 -3.42
N HIS A 245 9.10 -10.20 -4.59
CA HIS A 245 8.33 -9.41 -5.56
C HIS A 245 7.03 -10.10 -6.04
N MET A 246 6.91 -11.43 -5.86
CA MET A 246 5.72 -12.21 -6.17
C MET A 246 4.78 -12.36 -4.97
N THR A 247 5.24 -12.06 -3.76
CA THR A 247 4.56 -12.39 -2.49
C THR A 247 4.43 -11.21 -1.53
N PHE A 248 4.91 -10.02 -1.88
CA PHE A 248 4.76 -8.80 -1.08
C PHE A 248 3.30 -8.54 -0.71
N GLU A 249 3.07 -7.92 0.45
CA GLU A 249 1.74 -7.55 0.92
C GLU A 249 1.59 -6.03 0.80
N PRO A 250 0.64 -5.54 -0.04
CA PRO A 250 0.37 -4.11 -0.16
C PRO A 250 0.06 -3.50 1.20
N ARG A 251 0.72 -2.39 1.52
CA ARG A 251 0.72 -1.79 2.87
C ARG A 251 -0.54 -0.98 3.20
N VAL A 252 -1.73 -1.48 2.83
CA VAL A 252 -3.02 -0.81 3.04
C VAL A 252 -3.28 -0.53 4.52
N GLY A 253 -3.08 -1.53 5.39
CA GLY A 253 -3.28 -1.39 6.83
C GLY A 253 -2.29 -0.42 7.48
N THR A 254 -1.01 -0.52 7.10
CA THR A 254 0.04 0.41 7.53
C THR A 254 -0.27 1.85 7.09
N ALA A 255 -0.70 2.06 5.85
CA ALA A 255 -1.02 3.38 5.32
C ALA A 255 -2.21 4.02 6.05
N ALA A 256 -3.28 3.24 6.30
CA ALA A 256 -4.43 3.70 7.07
C ALA A 256 -4.02 4.07 8.51
N TRP A 257 -3.21 3.25 9.15
CA TRP A 257 -2.69 3.54 10.49
C TRP A 257 -1.82 4.80 10.51
N LEU A 258 -0.94 5.01 9.54
CA LEU A 258 -0.12 6.21 9.42
C LEU A 258 -1.00 7.46 9.27
N ALA A 259 -2.03 7.39 8.43
CA ALA A 259 -2.98 8.48 8.23
C ALA A 259 -3.72 8.87 9.52
N GLU A 260 -4.16 7.90 10.31
CA GLU A 260 -4.81 8.14 11.60
C GLU A 260 -3.83 8.65 12.68
N ALA A 261 -2.66 8.01 12.80
CA ALA A 261 -1.69 8.33 13.85
C ALA A 261 -1.03 9.70 13.67
N LEU A 262 -0.82 10.12 12.42
CA LEU A 262 -0.11 11.36 12.10
C LEU A 262 -1.01 12.47 11.62
N GLY A 263 -2.15 12.16 10.98
CA GLY A 263 -3.04 13.16 10.37
C GLY A 263 -2.27 14.08 9.43
N ALA A 264 -2.37 15.40 9.65
CA ALA A 264 -1.67 16.41 8.85
C ALA A 264 -0.13 16.37 9.00
N ARG A 265 0.40 15.65 9.99
CA ARG A 265 1.85 15.43 10.15
C ARG A 265 2.40 14.36 9.20
N LEU A 266 1.56 13.54 8.56
CA LEU A 266 1.95 12.72 7.41
C LEU A 266 1.94 13.61 6.17
N ARG A 267 3.14 13.92 5.68
CA ARG A 267 3.39 15.02 4.74
C ARG A 267 3.40 14.54 3.30
N ALA A 268 4.21 13.53 2.99
CA ALA A 268 4.22 12.88 1.69
C ALA A 268 4.32 11.36 1.83
N MET A 269 3.86 10.63 0.82
CA MET A 269 3.96 9.17 0.76
C MET A 269 3.99 8.69 -0.71
N ILE A 270 4.71 7.60 -0.94
CA ILE A 270 4.82 6.84 -2.19
C ILE A 270 5.12 5.37 -1.82
N ASP A 271 4.82 4.42 -2.68
CA ASP A 271 5.36 3.06 -2.54
C ASP A 271 6.75 2.94 -3.17
N VAL A 272 7.50 1.91 -2.78
CA VAL A 272 8.84 1.61 -3.28
C VAL A 272 8.75 0.50 -4.32
N SER A 273 8.48 0.89 -5.56
CA SER A 273 8.24 -0.04 -6.68
C SER A 273 9.41 -0.08 -7.66
N ASP A 274 10.07 1.05 -7.92
CA ASP A 274 11.21 1.13 -8.84
C ASP A 274 12.56 1.19 -8.10
N GLY A 275 12.52 1.33 -6.78
CA GLY A 275 13.68 1.32 -5.89
C GLY A 275 13.69 2.53 -4.96
N LEU A 276 14.17 2.34 -3.73
CA LEU A 276 14.18 3.37 -2.69
C LEU A 276 14.81 4.68 -3.17
N GLY A 277 15.88 4.61 -3.96
CA GLY A 277 16.58 5.78 -4.48
C GLY A 277 15.71 6.63 -5.40
N ILE A 278 15.23 6.04 -6.51
CA ILE A 278 14.43 6.75 -7.50
C ILE A 278 13.07 7.22 -6.94
N ASP A 279 12.45 6.43 -6.07
CA ASP A 279 11.17 6.79 -5.45
C ASP A 279 11.32 7.91 -4.43
N ALA A 280 12.42 7.93 -3.66
CA ALA A 280 12.78 9.09 -2.84
C ALA A 280 13.02 10.33 -3.70
N ALA A 281 13.69 10.17 -4.84
CA ALA A 281 13.96 11.29 -5.74
C ALA A 281 12.66 11.84 -6.36
N ARG A 282 11.66 11.00 -6.61
CA ARG A 282 10.31 11.43 -7.05
C ARG A 282 9.61 12.26 -5.98
N VAL A 283 9.68 11.87 -4.71
CA VAL A 283 9.15 12.68 -3.58
C VAL A 283 9.86 14.02 -3.48
N GLY A 284 11.19 14.03 -3.54
CA GLY A 284 12.00 15.25 -3.46
C GLY A 284 11.70 16.22 -4.60
N ARG A 285 11.70 15.74 -5.85
CA ARG A 285 11.35 16.56 -7.03
C ARG A 285 9.93 17.10 -6.96
N ALA A 286 8.96 16.25 -6.62
CA ALA A 286 7.56 16.68 -6.54
C ALA A 286 7.34 17.74 -5.46
N SER A 287 8.07 17.66 -4.36
CA SER A 287 7.96 18.59 -3.23
C SER A 287 8.90 19.80 -3.33
N GLY A 288 9.80 19.86 -4.31
CA GLY A 288 10.80 20.93 -4.44
C GLY A 288 11.86 20.93 -3.32
N VAL A 289 12.21 19.76 -2.79
CA VAL A 289 13.15 19.58 -1.65
C VAL A 289 14.18 18.49 -1.95
N ARG A 290 15.16 18.34 -1.06
CA ARG A 290 16.10 17.21 -1.07
C ARG A 290 15.72 16.18 -0.01
N VAL A 291 15.49 14.94 -0.43
CA VAL A 291 15.30 13.80 0.48
C VAL A 291 16.66 13.18 0.77
N ARG A 292 17.12 13.23 2.03
CA ARG A 292 18.36 12.62 2.47
C ARG A 292 18.08 11.27 3.11
N VAL A 293 18.65 10.20 2.54
CA VAL A 293 18.55 8.83 3.04
C VAL A 293 19.91 8.39 3.58
N GLU A 294 19.98 8.01 4.85
CA GLU A 294 21.17 7.48 5.51
C GLU A 294 21.23 5.96 5.29
N LEU A 295 22.18 5.49 4.48
CA LEU A 295 22.23 4.09 4.03
C LEU A 295 22.31 3.09 5.19
N ASP A 296 23.03 3.43 6.26
CA ASP A 296 23.23 2.55 7.41
C ASP A 296 21.95 2.33 8.22
N ARG A 297 20.96 3.23 8.06
CA ARG A 297 19.65 3.13 8.73
C ARG A 297 18.59 2.43 7.90
N VAL A 298 18.81 2.24 6.61
CA VAL A 298 17.86 1.53 5.75
C VAL A 298 17.75 0.08 6.23
N PRO A 299 16.54 -0.39 6.59
CA PRO A 299 16.34 -1.77 7.01
C PRO A 299 16.42 -2.69 5.79
N MET A 300 17.45 -3.52 5.69
CA MET A 300 17.66 -4.41 4.55
C MET A 300 17.02 -5.78 4.76
N ASN A 301 16.57 -6.41 3.67
CA ASN A 301 16.22 -7.83 3.71
C ASN A 301 17.45 -8.70 4.01
N PRO A 302 17.29 -9.86 4.68
CA PRO A 302 18.41 -10.74 5.03
C PRO A 302 19.21 -11.26 3.83
N GLU A 303 18.56 -11.34 2.65
CA GLU A 303 19.20 -11.78 1.41
C GLU A 303 20.12 -10.71 0.79
N VAL A 304 20.04 -9.46 1.26
CA VAL A 304 21.00 -8.42 0.88
C VAL A 304 22.35 -8.76 1.52
N GLY A 305 23.36 -8.98 0.67
CA GLY A 305 24.71 -9.29 1.14
C GLY A 305 25.29 -8.23 2.08
N PRO A 306 26.28 -8.58 2.91
CA PRO A 306 26.90 -7.63 3.81
C PRO A 306 27.69 -6.57 3.02
N GLY A 307 27.85 -5.40 3.65
CA GLY A 307 28.70 -4.33 3.15
C GLY A 307 27.98 -3.27 2.33
N ARG A 308 28.63 -2.11 2.23
CA ARG A 308 28.06 -0.88 1.68
C ARG A 308 27.65 -1.00 0.20
N ALA A 309 28.44 -1.69 -0.62
CA ALA A 309 28.13 -1.83 -2.04
C ALA A 309 26.84 -2.62 -2.30
N ALA A 310 26.66 -3.75 -1.59
CA ALA A 310 25.43 -4.56 -1.68
C ALA A 310 24.21 -3.79 -1.16
N ARG A 311 24.36 -3.07 -0.04
CA ARG A 311 23.32 -2.21 0.53
C ARG A 311 22.91 -1.08 -0.43
N LEU A 312 23.88 -0.44 -1.08
CA LEU A 312 23.61 0.62 -2.05
C LEU A 312 22.89 0.07 -3.29
N ALA A 313 23.33 -1.08 -3.80
CA ALA A 313 22.66 -1.75 -4.92
C ALA A 313 21.21 -2.14 -4.56
N ALA A 314 20.98 -2.64 -3.35
CA ALA A 314 19.64 -2.96 -2.83
C ALA A 314 18.69 -1.76 -2.83
N CYS A 315 19.19 -0.53 -2.65
CA CYS A 315 18.37 0.68 -2.75
C CYS A 315 17.90 1.01 -4.17
N GLY A 316 18.43 0.34 -5.21
CA GLY A 316 18.01 0.48 -6.61
C GLY A 316 17.40 -0.77 -7.23
N ASP A 317 17.15 -1.83 -6.46
CA ASP A 317 16.66 -3.13 -6.95
C ASP A 317 15.18 -3.06 -7.36
N GLY A 318 14.36 -2.39 -6.54
CA GLY A 318 12.93 -2.22 -6.78
C GLY A 318 12.07 -3.42 -6.38
N GLU A 319 10.79 -3.32 -6.72
CA GLU A 319 9.73 -4.29 -6.44
C GLU A 319 9.54 -4.69 -4.97
N ASP A 320 9.86 -3.78 -4.04
CA ASP A 320 9.68 -3.99 -2.60
C ASP A 320 8.21 -3.77 -2.17
N TYR A 321 7.54 -2.78 -2.76
CA TYR A 321 6.17 -2.32 -2.46
C TYR A 321 5.95 -1.98 -0.98
N GLU A 322 7.02 -1.50 -0.33
CA GLU A 322 6.98 -0.84 0.97
C GLU A 322 6.56 0.62 0.81
N LEU A 323 6.15 1.29 1.89
CA LEU A 323 5.82 2.72 1.88
C LEU A 323 7.06 3.54 2.24
N LEU A 324 7.43 4.47 1.38
CA LEU A 324 8.33 5.58 1.69
C LEU A 324 7.49 6.82 2.00
N PHE A 325 7.69 7.41 3.17
CA PHE A 325 6.91 8.56 3.60
C PHE A 325 7.71 9.60 4.37
N THR A 326 7.21 10.83 4.37
CA THR A 326 7.74 11.91 5.19
C THR A 326 6.74 12.32 6.26
N ALA A 327 7.24 12.63 7.44
CA ALA A 327 6.43 13.10 8.55
C ALA A 327 7.11 14.27 9.25
N ALA A 328 6.33 15.12 9.91
CA ALA A 328 6.86 16.24 10.70
C ALA A 328 8.02 15.78 11.60
N GLY A 329 9.08 16.59 11.73
CA GLY A 329 10.34 16.17 12.38
C GLY A 329 10.22 15.74 13.84
N ASP A 330 9.16 16.18 14.52
CA ASP A 330 8.78 15.83 15.90
C ASP A 330 7.86 14.60 16.00
N ALA A 331 7.50 13.98 14.87
CA ALA A 331 6.69 12.78 14.84
C ALA A 331 7.43 11.61 15.52
N ALA A 332 6.86 11.12 16.61
CA ALA A 332 7.25 9.89 17.25
C ALA A 332 6.34 8.75 16.77
N LEU A 333 6.93 7.77 16.09
CA LEU A 333 6.27 6.53 15.69
C LEU A 333 6.86 5.35 16.46
N PRO A 334 6.05 4.32 16.79
CA PRO A 334 6.58 3.06 17.29
C PRO A 334 7.48 2.40 16.23
N ALA A 335 8.34 1.48 16.67
CA ALA A 335 9.25 0.75 15.79
C ALA A 335 8.54 -0.19 14.79
N ALA A 336 7.26 -0.47 15.01
CA ALA A 336 6.42 -1.24 14.10
C ALA A 336 4.97 -0.76 14.17
N ASP A 337 4.23 -1.00 13.10
CA ASP A 337 2.80 -0.74 13.04
C ASP A 337 1.98 -1.81 13.82
N PRO A 338 0.65 -1.67 13.93
CA PRO A 338 -0.20 -2.66 14.61
C PRO A 338 -0.21 -4.07 13.98
N GLN A 339 0.26 -4.21 12.75
CA GLN A 339 0.39 -5.48 12.04
C GLN A 339 1.79 -6.10 12.21
N GLY A 340 2.69 -5.43 12.94
CA GLY A 340 4.06 -5.86 13.17
C GLY A 340 5.01 -5.52 12.03
N VAL A 341 4.61 -4.69 11.06
CA VAL A 341 5.48 -4.22 9.99
C VAL A 341 6.45 -3.18 10.57
N PRO A 342 7.78 -3.37 10.44
CA PRO A 342 8.76 -2.39 10.90
C PRO A 342 8.52 -1.01 10.31
N ILE A 343 8.73 0.04 11.11
CA ILE A 343 8.66 1.43 10.69
C ILE A 343 9.97 2.11 11.09
N THR A 344 10.78 2.46 10.09
CA THR A 344 12.16 2.90 10.34
C THR A 344 12.36 4.29 9.79
N ARG A 345 12.82 5.22 10.64
CA ARG A 345 13.33 6.51 10.17
C ARG A 345 14.69 6.28 9.54
N ILE A 346 14.81 6.61 8.26
CA ILE A 346 16.00 6.40 7.43
C ILE A 346 16.69 7.71 7.06
N GLY A 347 16.14 8.87 7.46
CA GLY A 347 16.80 10.14 7.24
C GLY A 347 15.90 11.35 7.49
N ALA A 348 16.09 12.40 6.70
CA ALA A 348 15.40 13.67 6.83
C ALA A 348 15.25 14.41 5.49
N VAL A 349 14.34 15.37 5.45
CA VAL A 349 14.17 16.28 4.31
C VAL A 349 14.97 17.55 4.57
N GLU A 350 15.80 17.93 3.61
CA GLU A 350 16.69 19.07 3.67
C GLU A 350 16.23 20.22 2.77
N GLY A 351 16.62 21.43 3.16
CA GLY A 351 16.45 22.61 2.35
C GLY A 351 17.38 22.60 1.13
N LEU A 352 17.04 23.42 0.15
CA LEU A 352 17.82 23.61 -1.06
C LEU A 352 18.17 25.08 -1.21
N ASP A 353 19.42 25.36 -1.58
CA ASP A 353 19.82 26.69 -2.04
C ASP A 353 19.42 26.92 -3.51
N ASP A 354 19.16 25.83 -4.26
CA ASP A 354 18.76 25.82 -5.66
C ASP A 354 17.75 24.68 -5.92
N VAL A 355 16.58 25.01 -6.44
CA VAL A 355 15.48 24.07 -6.72
C VAL A 355 15.85 23.01 -7.78
N THR A 356 16.82 23.30 -8.65
CA THR A 356 17.31 22.31 -9.65
C THR A 356 17.97 21.09 -8.99
N ARG A 357 18.33 21.20 -7.71
CA ARG A 357 18.88 20.12 -6.89
C ARG A 357 17.82 19.31 -6.15
N ALA A 358 16.54 19.52 -6.44
CA ALA A 358 15.44 18.72 -5.90
C ALA A 358 15.53 17.27 -6.37
N GLY A 359 15.28 16.34 -5.45
CA GLY A 359 15.55 14.93 -5.67
C GLY A 359 15.92 14.24 -4.37
N ALA A 360 16.77 13.23 -4.45
CA ALA A 360 17.21 12.49 -3.28
C ALA A 360 18.70 12.15 -3.34
N VAL A 361 19.31 12.03 -2.17
CA VAL A 361 20.69 11.54 -2.00
C VAL A 361 20.71 10.37 -1.04
N ILE A 362 21.52 9.37 -1.36
CA ILE A 362 21.91 8.31 -0.40
C ILE A 362 23.25 8.70 0.20
N VAL A 363 23.28 8.74 1.53
CA VAL A 363 24.43 9.14 2.33
C VAL A 363 25.09 7.89 2.87
N LEU A 364 26.38 7.78 2.61
CA LEU A 364 27.24 6.73 3.13
C LEU A 364 27.90 7.17 4.43
N GLU A 365 28.42 6.20 5.18
CA GLU A 365 29.35 6.46 6.28
C GLU A 365 30.49 7.38 5.84
N GLY A 366 30.81 8.38 6.67
CA GLY A 366 31.78 9.43 6.35
C GLY A 366 31.20 10.63 5.59
N GLY A 367 29.89 10.66 5.31
CA GLY A 367 29.19 11.81 4.74
C GLY A 367 29.24 11.92 3.22
N VAL A 368 29.70 10.87 2.52
CA VAL A 368 29.69 10.83 1.05
C VAL A 368 28.26 10.73 0.56
N GLU A 369 27.85 11.65 -0.33
CA GLU A 369 26.53 11.68 -0.93
C GLU A 369 26.56 11.11 -2.35
N ILE A 370 25.60 10.25 -2.64
CA ILE A 370 25.35 9.69 -3.97
C ILE A 370 23.99 10.18 -4.43
N ASP A 371 23.91 10.75 -5.64
CA ASP A 371 22.63 11.09 -6.24
C ASP A 371 21.80 9.82 -6.45
N ALA A 372 20.63 9.80 -5.79
CA ALA A 372 19.74 8.65 -5.82
C ALA A 372 18.84 8.63 -7.06
N SER A 373 18.83 9.71 -7.85
CA SER A 373 17.94 9.86 -9.02
C SER A 373 18.20 8.82 -10.11
N GLY A 374 19.42 8.26 -10.18
CA GLY A 374 19.79 7.19 -11.10
C GLY A 374 19.80 5.79 -10.45
N LEU A 375 19.41 5.65 -9.19
CA LEU A 375 19.37 4.38 -8.46
C LEU A 375 17.95 3.82 -8.47
N GLY A 376 17.65 3.01 -9.48
CA GLY A 376 16.35 2.37 -9.63
C GLY A 376 16.10 1.92 -11.07
N TRP A 377 14.93 1.33 -11.28
CA TRP A 377 14.51 0.83 -12.57
C TRP A 377 13.74 1.88 -13.38
N GLU A 378 13.94 1.90 -14.71
CA GLU A 378 13.26 2.80 -15.63
C GLU A 378 12.86 2.04 -16.91
N HIS A 379 11.63 2.24 -17.37
CA HIS A 379 11.18 1.64 -18.63
C HIS A 379 12.03 2.15 -19.82
N GLY A 380 12.72 1.25 -20.51
CA GLY A 380 13.51 1.55 -21.71
C GLY A 380 15.03 1.62 -21.48
N ARG A 381 15.51 1.58 -20.24
CA ARG A 381 16.89 1.17 -19.95
C ARG A 381 16.88 -0.36 -19.84
N GLY A 382 17.66 -1.00 -20.70
CA GLY A 382 17.68 -2.46 -20.89
C GLY A 382 18.03 -3.24 -19.64
#